data_AF-A0A821H6A1-F1
#
_entry.id   AF-A0A821H6A1-F1
#
_cell.length_a   1.000
_cell.length_b   1.000
_cell.length_c   1.000
_cell.angle_alpha   90.00
_cell.angle_beta   90.00
_cell.angle_gamma   90.00
#
_symmetry.space_group_name_H-M   'P 1'
#
loop_
_entity.id
_entity.type
_entity.pdbx_description
1 polymer ?
#
loop_
_entity_poly.entity_id
_entity_poly.type
_entity_poly.pdbx_seq_one_letter_code
_entity_poly.pdbx_strand_id
1 'polypeptide(L)' 'MTAYLQHNKIGLRDLTVAVTVPDNDIARLMYYFESVCYTIEYDDSDVQRYRNYAYWSSLSHEE' A
#
# COMPACT_ATOMS: atom_id res chain seq x y z
N MET A 1 -12.60 -5.13 -39.76
CA MET A 1 -12.40 -5.62 -38.39
C MET A 1 -11.23 -4.85 -37.82
N THR A 2 -11.48 -3.81 -37.02
CA THR A 2 -10.46 -2.85 -36.59
C THR A 2 -9.85 -3.36 -35.28
N ALA A 3 -8.57 -3.74 -35.30
CA ALA A 3 -7.87 -4.17 -34.09
C ALA A 3 -7.55 -2.94 -33.23
N TYR A 4 -8.17 -2.84 -32.05
CA TYR A 4 -7.81 -1.84 -31.05
C TYR A 4 -6.56 -2.31 -30.31
N LEU A 5 -5.40 -1.78 -30.68
CA LEU A 5 -4.18 -1.91 -29.88
C LEU A 5 -4.32 -0.99 -28.65
N GLN A 6 -4.69 -1.58 -27.52
CA GLN A 6 -4.68 -0.88 -26.24
C GLN A 6 -3.22 -0.62 -25.86
N HIS A 7 -2.78 0.62 -26.02
CA HIS A 7 -1.42 1.05 -25.71
C HIS A 7 -1.27 1.16 -24.18
N ASN A 8 -0.88 0.07 -23.53
CA ASN A 8 -0.56 0.09 -22.11
C ASN A 8 0.69 0.98 -21.91
N LYS A 9 0.49 2.18 -21.35
CA LYS A 9 1.58 3.05 -20.93
C LYS A 9 2.24 2.44 -19.69
N ILE A 10 3.23 1.58 -19.89
CA ILE A 10 4.06 1.05 -18.80
C ILE A 10 5.07 2.14 -18.43
N GLY A 11 4.76 2.89 -17.37
CA GLY A 11 5.70 3.83 -16.77
C GLY A 11 6.44 3.15 -15.63
N LEU A 12 7.77 3.11 -15.68
CA LEU A 12 8.59 2.69 -14.55
C LEU A 12 8.79 3.90 -13.64
N ARG A 13 8.20 3.88 -12.45
CA ARG A 13 8.48 4.85 -11.38
C ARG A 13 9.66 4.32 -10.56
N ASP A 14 10.68 5.16 -10.39
CA ASP A 14 11.78 4.88 -9.48
C ASP A 14 11.28 5.04 -8.04
N LEU A 15 11.12 3.93 -7.31
CA LEU A 15 10.56 3.88 -5.96
C LEU A 15 11.66 3.81 -4.87
N THR A 16 12.87 4.27 -5.19
CA THR A 16 14.05 4.14 -4.33
C THR A 16 14.06 5.17 -3.19
N VAL A 17 13.15 4.99 -2.23
CA VAL A 17 13.14 5.75 -0.97
C VAL A 17 13.72 4.89 0.15
N ALA A 18 14.77 5.38 0.81
CA ALA A 18 15.24 4.78 2.05
C ALA A 18 14.20 5.01 3.15
N VAL A 19 13.68 3.93 3.71
CA VAL A 19 12.54 3.93 4.65
C VAL A 19 12.88 3.09 5.87
N THR A 20 12.49 3.56 7.05
CA THR A 20 12.62 2.81 8.29
C THR A 20 11.37 1.94 8.46
N VAL A 21 11.53 0.62 8.41
CA VAL A 21 10.44 -0.33 8.66
C VAL A 21 10.15 -0.38 10.18
N PRO A 22 8.88 -0.33 10.61
CA PRO A 22 8.53 -0.48 12.02
C PRO A 22 9.00 -1.82 12.61
N ASP A 23 9.39 -1.81 13.89
CA ASP A 23 9.86 -3.02 14.60
C ASP A 23 8.71 -3.89 15.13
N ASN A 24 7.55 -3.27 15.43
CA ASN A 24 6.34 -3.99 15.85
C ASN A 24 5.71 -4.76 14.67
N ASP A 25 5.30 -6.00 14.91
CA ASP A 25 4.76 -6.89 13.87
C ASP A 25 3.50 -6.35 13.18
N ILE A 26 2.55 -5.79 13.94
CA ILE A 26 1.30 -5.22 13.39
C ILE A 26 1.64 -3.99 12.56
N ALA A 27 2.46 -3.08 13.12
CA ALA A 27 2.90 -1.87 12.43
C ALA A 27 3.64 -2.19 11.11
N ARG A 28 4.48 -3.23 11.12
CA ARG A 28 5.22 -3.72 9.96
C ARG A 28 4.31 -4.29 8.89
N LEU A 29 3.28 -5.05 9.25
CA LEU A 29 2.28 -5.54 8.30
C LEU A 29 1.49 -4.40 7.66
N MET A 30 1.05 -3.42 8.45
CA MET A 30 0.37 -2.23 7.95
C MET A 30 1.26 -1.42 7.01
N TYR A 31 2.55 -1.29 7.33
CA TYR A 31 3.53 -0.62 6.49
C TYR A 31 3.67 -1.29 5.10
N TYR A 32 3.78 -2.61 5.06
CA TYR A 32 3.84 -3.33 3.79
C TYR A 32 2.52 -3.28 3.02
N PHE A 33 1.39 -3.36 3.73
CA PHE A 33 0.08 -3.21 3.11
C PHE A 33 -0.06 -1.84 2.44
N GLU A 34 0.34 -0.76 3.12
CA GLU A 34 0.36 0.58 2.55
C GLU A 34 1.23 0.68 1.30
N SER A 35 2.41 0.05 1.35
CA SER A 35 3.34 0.02 0.21
C SER A 35 2.72 -0.66 -1.01
N VAL A 36 1.97 -1.75 -0.79
CA VAL A 36 1.21 -2.42 -1.86
C VAL A 36 0.12 -1.50 -2.38
N CYS A 37 -0.75 -0.96 -1.52
CA CYS A 37 -1.83 -0.06 -1.92
C CYS A 37 -1.33 1.15 -2.73
N TYR A 38 -0.23 1.77 -2.30
CA TYR A 38 0.42 2.85 -3.03
C TYR A 38 0.91 2.42 -4.42
N THR A 39 1.53 1.25 -4.52
CA THR A 39 2.09 0.72 -5.78
C THR A 39 1.01 0.41 -6.82
N ILE A 40 -0.14 -0.10 -6.38
CA ILE A 40 -1.26 -0.47 -7.26
C ILE A 40 -2.31 0.64 -7.39
N GLU A 41 -2.05 1.84 -6.83
CA GLU A 41 -2.99 2.96 -6.79
C GLU A 41 -4.37 2.56 -6.24
N TYR A 42 -4.37 1.68 -5.22
CA TYR A 42 -5.60 1.19 -4.59
C TYR A 42 -6.05 2.17 -3.49
N ASP A 43 -7.25 2.72 -3.69
CA ASP A 43 -7.86 3.71 -2.81
C ASP A 43 -9.29 3.29 -2.46
N ASP A 44 -9.40 2.51 -1.39
CA ASP A 44 -10.65 1.97 -0.88
C ASP A 44 -10.80 2.34 0.61
N SER A 45 -11.96 2.86 0.97
CA SER A 45 -12.27 3.30 2.34
C SER A 45 -12.26 2.15 3.34
N ASP A 46 -12.61 0.94 2.92
CA ASP A 46 -12.73 -0.21 3.81
C ASP A 46 -11.39 -0.64 4.39
N VAL A 47 -10.31 -0.40 3.64
CA VAL A 47 -8.96 -0.75 4.05
C VAL A 47 -8.18 0.42 4.66
N GLN A 48 -8.74 1.63 4.65
CA GLN A 48 -8.05 2.86 5.05
C GLN A 48 -7.51 2.79 6.50
N ARG A 49 -8.23 2.08 7.39
CA ARG A 49 -7.79 1.86 8.77
C ARG A 49 -6.50 1.03 8.90
N TYR A 50 -6.18 0.20 7.91
CA TYR A 50 -4.99 -0.66 7.90
C TYR A 50 -3.79 -0.02 7.22
N ARG A 51 -4.01 1.11 6.53
CA ARG A 51 -3.00 1.83 5.76
C ARG A 51 -2.11 2.73 6.63
N ASN A 52 -2.64 3.20 7.75
CA ASN A 52 -1.89 4.10 8.63
C ASN A 52 -1.22 3.35 9.78
N TYR A 53 0.00 2.88 9.55
CA TYR A 53 0.79 2.14 10.54
C TYR A 53 1.10 2.96 11.81
N ALA A 54 0.94 4.28 11.83
CA ALA A 54 1.11 5.07 13.06
C ALA A 54 0.03 4.76 14.12
N TYR A 55 -1.14 4.25 13.68
CA TYR A 55 -2.25 3.86 14.55
C TYR A 55 -2.31 2.35 14.81
N TRP A 56 -1.22 1.61 14.57
CA TRP A 56 -1.18 0.16 14.77
C TRP A 56 -1.66 -0.29 16.16
N SER A 57 -1.43 0.53 17.19
CA SER A 57 -1.85 0.24 18.56
C SER A 57 -3.37 0.20 18.73
N SER A 58 -4.16 0.90 17.91
CA SER A 58 -5.63 0.84 17.98
C SER A 58 -6.20 -0.48 17.46
N LEU A 59 -5.45 -1.21 16.63
CA LEU A 59 -5.81 -2.55 16.16
C LEU A 59 -5.42 -3.65 17.14
N SER A 60 -4.58 -3.34 18.12
CA SER A 60 -4.16 -4.28 19.17
C SER A 60 -5.16 -4.42 20.33
N HIS A 61 -6.22 -3.60 20.35
CA HIS A 61 -7.21 -3.54 21.43
C HIS A 61 -8.57 -4.17 21.06
N GLU A 62 -8.67 -4.82 19.90
CA GLU A 62 -9.83 -5.66 19.55
C GLU A 62 -9.56 -7.12 19.99
N GLU A 63 -9.67 -7.39 21.30
CA GLU A 63 -9.93 -8.74 21.87
C GLU A 63 -11.20 -8.70 22.73
#